data_AF-A0A954HZU8-F1
#
_entry.id   AF-A0A954HZU8-F1
#
_cell.length_a   1.000
_cell.length_b   1.000
_cell.length_c   1.000
_cell.angle_alpha   90.00
_cell.angle_beta   90.00
_cell.angle_gamma   90.00
#
_symmetry.space_group_name_H-M   'P 1'
#
loop_
_entity.id
_entity.type
_entity.pdbx_description
1 polymer ?
#
loop_
_entity_poly.entity_id
_entity_poly.type
_entity_poly.pdbx_seq_one_letter_code
_entity_poly.pdbx_strand_id
1 'polypeptide(L)'
;MKSPQSLPSIRGLANPTQTPVPALPPLPIDEVLPRIVGGLEDSGLVVLRAPTGAGKTTRVPPAILHAGLVDQPTPRRIMMLEPRRLAAR
;
A
#
# COMPACT_ATOMS: atom_id res chain seq x y z
N MET A 1 42.10 -37.04 -3.37
CA MET A 1 42.14 -35.57 -3.56
C MET A 1 40.95 -35.15 -4.40
N LYS A 2 39.92 -34.55 -3.80
CA LYS A 2 38.69 -34.14 -4.48
C LYS A 2 38.58 -32.62 -4.30
N SER A 3 38.89 -31.87 -5.34
CA SER A 3 38.68 -30.41 -5.34
C SER A 3 37.18 -30.14 -5.51
N PRO A 4 36.49 -29.44 -4.60
CA PRO A 4 35.12 -29.02 -4.86
C PRO A 4 35.14 -27.85 -5.84
N GLN A 5 34.46 -28.06 -6.97
CA GLN A 5 34.17 -27.05 -7.97
C GLN A 5 33.41 -25.89 -7.33
N SER A 6 33.94 -24.68 -7.51
CA SER A 6 33.31 -23.43 -7.07
C SER A 6 32.01 -23.21 -7.86
N LEU A 7 30.89 -23.08 -7.15
CA LEU A 7 29.62 -22.66 -7.72
C LEU A 7 29.72 -21.19 -8.15
N PRO A 8 29.31 -20.80 -9.37
CA PRO A 8 29.28 -19.39 -9.74
C PRO A 8 28.23 -18.66 -8.89
N SER A 9 28.66 -17.55 -8.28
CA SER A 9 27.82 -16.64 -7.49
C SER A 9 26.70 -16.05 -8.36
N ILE A 10 25.45 -16.25 -7.94
CA ILE A 10 24.26 -15.53 -8.43
C ILE A 10 24.24 -14.08 -7.93
N ARG A 11 25.27 -13.30 -8.25
CA ARG A 11 25.26 -11.84 -8.11
C ARG A 11 24.93 -11.24 -9.47
N GLY A 12 23.67 -10.86 -9.67
CA GLY A 12 23.26 -10.10 -10.85
C GLY A 12 21.97 -10.56 -11.50
N LEU A 13 20.88 -10.70 -10.73
CA LEU A 13 19.56 -10.50 -11.33
C LEU A 13 19.29 -9.00 -11.25
N ALA A 14 19.76 -8.28 -12.28
CA ALA A 14 19.22 -6.97 -12.61
C ALA A 14 17.69 -7.08 -12.60
N ASN A 15 17.01 -6.22 -11.85
CA ASN A 15 15.55 -6.23 -11.71
C ASN A 15 14.92 -6.18 -13.11
N PRO A 16 14.42 -7.30 -13.65
CA PRO A 16 14.02 -7.33 -15.04
C PRO A 16 12.70 -6.57 -15.14
N THR A 17 12.72 -5.47 -15.89
CA THR A 17 11.53 -4.74 -16.32
C THR A 17 10.85 -3.94 -15.21
N GLN A 18 11.39 -2.75 -14.89
CA GLN A 18 10.52 -1.61 -14.56
C GLN A 18 9.83 -1.18 -15.86
N THR A 19 8.85 -1.97 -16.31
CA THR A 19 7.90 -1.51 -17.33
C THR A 19 7.17 -0.31 -16.71
N PRO A 20 7.05 0.85 -17.39
CA PRO A 20 6.26 1.94 -16.87
C PRO A 20 4.84 1.43 -16.63
N VAL A 21 4.45 1.27 -15.37
CA VAL A 21 3.08 0.93 -15.01
C VAL A 21 2.25 2.14 -15.46
N PRO A 22 1.26 1.97 -16.35
CA PRO A 22 0.46 3.09 -16.80
C PRO A 22 -0.12 3.81 -15.59
N ALA A 23 0.00 5.14 -15.57
CA ALA A 23 -0.54 5.95 -14.50
C ALA A 23 -2.03 5.65 -14.36
N LEU A 24 -2.45 5.27 -13.15
CA LEU A 24 -3.86 4.99 -12.89
C LEU A 24 -4.67 6.29 -13.10
N PRO A 25 -5.89 6.20 -13.67
CA PRO A 25 -6.73 7.37 -13.86
C PRO A 25 -6.96 8.09 -12.53
N PRO A 26 -6.97 9.43 -12.52
CA PRO A 26 -7.14 10.21 -11.30
C PRO A 26 -8.51 9.94 -10.67
N LEU A 27 -8.55 9.83 -9.35
CA LEU A 27 -9.76 9.66 -8.56
C LEU A 27 -9.92 10.85 -7.60
N PRO A 28 -11.15 11.22 -7.22
CA PRO A 28 -11.40 12.36 -6.32
C PRO A 28 -10.65 12.30 -4.98
N ILE A 29 -10.30 11.09 -4.51
CA ILE A 29 -9.54 10.92 -3.27
C ILE A 29 -8.06 11.31 -3.40
N ASP A 30 -7.48 11.31 -4.60
CA ASP A 30 -6.04 11.48 -4.80
C ASP A 30 -5.55 12.84 -4.27
N GLU A 31 -6.35 13.90 -4.41
CA GLU A 31 -6.03 15.26 -3.94
C GLU A 31 -5.97 15.38 -2.40
N VAL A 32 -6.66 14.50 -1.67
CA VAL A 32 -6.76 14.57 -0.20
C VAL A 32 -5.91 13.52 0.51
N LEU A 33 -5.23 12.63 -0.22
CA LEU A 33 -4.36 11.59 0.36
C LEU A 33 -3.30 12.14 1.31
N PRO A 34 -2.56 13.23 1.00
CA PRO A 34 -1.54 13.76 1.91
C PRO A 34 -2.14 14.19 3.25
N ARG A 35 -3.34 14.75 3.24
CA ARG A 35 -4.04 15.21 4.45
C ARG A 35 -4.54 14.03 5.29
N ILE A 36 -4.95 12.94 4.64
CA ILE A 36 -5.35 11.70 5.32
C ILE A 36 -4.15 11.09 6.03
N VAL A 37 -3.00 11.02 5.35
CA VAL A 37 -1.75 10.48 5.92
C VAL A 37 -1.29 11.33 7.10
N GLY A 38 -1.17 12.66 6.95
CA GLY A 38 -0.76 13.53 8.05
C GLY A 38 -1.70 13.47 9.25
N GLY A 39 -3.02 13.41 9.02
CA GLY A 39 -3.98 13.24 10.12
C GLY A 39 -3.82 11.91 10.86
N LEU A 40 -3.45 10.83 10.18
CA LEU A 40 -3.14 9.55 10.81
C LEU A 40 -1.82 9.58 11.57
N GLU A 41 -0.80 10.27 11.08
CA GLU A 41 0.47 10.45 11.77
C GLU A 41 0.28 11.27 13.07
N ASP A 42 -0.46 12.37 12.99
CA ASP A 42 -0.66 13.29 14.11
C ASP A 42 -1.61 12.74 15.18
N SER A 43 -2.72 12.10 14.76
CA SER A 43 -3.83 11.76 15.66
C SER A 43 -4.13 10.26 15.75
N GLY A 44 -3.57 9.43 14.87
CA GLY A 44 -3.85 7.99 14.79
C GLY A 44 -5.25 7.62 14.27
N LEU A 45 -6.13 8.61 14.03
CA LEU A 45 -7.51 8.41 13.59
C LEU A 45 -7.95 9.52 12.65
N VAL A 46 -8.59 9.14 11.55
CA VAL A 46 -9.22 10.05 10.60
C VAL A 46 -10.59 9.53 10.19
N VAL A 47 -11.55 10.44 10.02
CA VAL A 47 -12.88 10.12 9.47
C VAL A 47 -12.94 10.64 8.05
N LEU A 48 -13.09 9.71 7.09
CA LEU A 48 -13.18 10.04 5.68
C LEU A 48 -14.63 9.99 5.20
N ARG A 49 -15.14 11.11 4.69
CA ARG A 49 -16.40 11.17 3.95
C ARG A 49 -16.10 11.43 2.48
N ALA A 50 -16.46 10.48 1.63
CA ALA A 50 -16.27 10.59 0.18
C ALA A 50 -17.45 9.97 -0.57
N PRO A 51 -17.81 10.47 -1.77
CA PRO A 51 -18.82 9.86 -2.62
C PRO A 51 -18.55 8.38 -2.94
N THR A 52 -19.59 7.66 -3.38
CA THR A 52 -19.41 6.33 -3.99
C THR A 52 -18.53 6.45 -5.23
N GLY A 53 -17.64 5.49 -5.47
CA GLY A 53 -16.69 5.54 -6.58
C GLY A 53 -15.49 6.48 -6.41
N ALA A 54 -15.39 7.25 -5.31
CA ALA A 54 -14.29 8.20 -5.10
C ALA A 54 -12.89 7.57 -4.95
N GLY A 55 -12.78 6.24 -4.87
CA GLY A 55 -11.50 5.55 -4.69
C GLY A 55 -11.08 5.31 -3.24
N LYS A 56 -11.93 5.64 -2.24
CA LYS A 56 -11.62 5.51 -0.80
C LYS A 56 -11.03 4.15 -0.41
N THR A 57 -11.62 3.06 -0.84
CA THR A 57 -11.16 1.70 -0.49
C THR A 57 -9.94 1.26 -1.30
N THR A 58 -9.73 1.84 -2.48
CA THR A 58 -8.68 1.43 -3.42
C THR A 58 -7.39 2.22 -3.23
N ARG A 59 -7.47 3.52 -2.90
CA ARG A 59 -6.31 4.43 -2.84
C ARG A 59 -5.80 4.68 -1.42
N VAL A 60 -6.68 4.67 -0.41
CA VAL A 60 -6.28 4.99 0.96
C VAL A 60 -5.38 3.91 1.58
N PRO A 61 -5.72 2.60 1.53
CA PRO A 61 -4.84 1.59 2.14
C PRO A 61 -3.43 1.57 1.52
N PRO A 62 -3.24 1.59 0.18
CA PRO A 62 -1.90 1.69 -0.40
C PRO A 62 -1.18 3.00 -0.04
N ALA A 63 -1.87 4.13 0.07
CA ALA A 63 -1.25 5.38 0.48
C ALA A 63 -0.68 5.31 1.91
N ILE A 64 -1.40 4.66 2.84
CA ILE A 64 -0.92 4.42 4.21
C ILE A 64 0.31 3.50 4.21
N LEU A 65 0.32 2.46 3.37
CA LEU A 65 1.49 1.58 3.20
C LEU A 65 2.69 2.35 2.67
N HIS A 66 2.52 3.10 1.57
CA HIS A 66 3.61 3.84 0.93
C HIS A 66 4.17 4.98 1.78
N ALA A 67 3.36 5.53 2.69
CA ALA A 67 3.80 6.55 3.63
C ALA A 67 4.60 5.97 4.81
N GLY A 68 4.76 4.65 4.92
CA GLY A 68 5.60 4.02 5.95
C GLY A 68 4.98 4.03 7.35
N LEU A 69 3.69 4.38 7.50
CA LEU A 69 3.02 4.41 8.82
C LEU A 69 2.97 3.02 9.49
N VAL A 70 3.13 1.96 8.70
CA VAL A 70 3.18 0.57 9.14
C VAL A 70 4.61 0.01 9.26
N ASP A 71 5.61 0.76 8.80
CA ASP A 71 7.03 0.38 8.78
C ASP A 71 7.66 0.78 10.12
N GLN A 72 7.30 0.01 11.15
CA GLN A 72 7.76 0.20 12.53
C GLN A 72 8.68 -0.97 12.90
N PRO A 73 9.49 -0.85 13.99
CA PRO A 73 10.39 -1.94 14.42
C PRO A 73 9.65 -3.27 14.66
N THR A 74 8.33 -3.22 14.87
CA THR A 74 7.43 -4.36 14.76
C THR A 74 6.55 -4.24 13.50
N PRO A 75 6.45 -5.31 12.67
CA PRO A 75 5.66 -5.27 11.46
C PRO A 75 4.17 -5.09 11.76
N ARG A 76 3.55 -4.06 11.18
CA ARG A 76 2.11 -3.78 11.31
C ARG A 76 1.36 -4.21 10.06
N ARG A 77 0.06 -4.49 10.21
CA ARG A 77 -0.82 -4.91 9.11
C ARG A 77 -1.99 -3.94 8.99
N ILE A 78 -2.42 -3.69 7.76
CA ILE A 78 -3.67 -2.98 7.50
C ILE A 78 -4.81 -3.99 7.48
N MET A 79 -5.80 -3.79 8.35
CA MET A 79 -7.04 -4.54 8.34
C MET A 79 -8.16 -3.67 7.79
N MET A 80 -8.71 -4.07 6.64
CA MET A 80 -9.95 -3.47 6.13
C MET A 80 -11.14 -4.23 6.67
N LEU A 81 -12.02 -3.51 7.37
CA LEU A 81 -13.30 -4.04 7.80
C LEU A 81 -14.32 -3.78 6.68
N GLU A 82 -14.84 -4.84 6.08
CA GLU A 82 -15.98 -4.73 5.15
C GLU A 82 -17.26 -4.38 5.93
N PRO A 83 -18.23 -3.66 5.34
CA PRO A 83 -19.50 -3.36 5.99
C PRO A 83 -20.19 -4.64 6.46
N ARG A 84 -20.76 -4.66 7.67
CA ARG A 84 -21.67 -5.75 8.08
C ARG A 84 -22.77 -5.85 7.03
N ARG A 85 -22.83 -6.99 6.34
CA ARG A 85 -23.83 -7.30 5.31
C ARG A 85 -25.22 -6.90 5.85
N LEU A 86 -25.87 -5.92 5.22
CA LEU A 86 -27.23 -5.53 5.58
C LEU A 86 -28.11 -6.77 5.37
N ALA A 87 -28.71 -7.29 6.45
CA ALA A 87 -29.81 -8.23 6.29
C ALA A 87 -30.96 -7.44 5.66
N ALA A 88 -31.18 -7.62 4.36
CA ALA A 88 -32.41 -7.19 3.73
C ALA A 88 -33.56 -7.97 4.40
N ARG A 89 -34.54 -7.24 4.94
CA ARG A 89 -35.85 -7.81 5.32
C ARG A 89 -36.76 -7.78 4.11
#